data_AF-A0A6A6ZXV6-F1
#
_entry.id   AF-A0A6A6ZXV6-F1
#
_cell.length_a   1.000
_cell.length_b   1.000
_cell.length_c   1.000
_cell.angle_alpha   90.00
_cell.angle_beta   90.00
_cell.angle_gamma   90.00
#
_symmetry.space_group_name_H-M   'P 1'
#
loop_
_entity.id
_entity.type
_entity.pdbx_description
1 polymer ?
#
loop_
_entity_poly.entity_id
_entity_poly.type
_entity_poly.pdbx_seq_one_letter_code
_entity_poly.pdbx_strand_id
1 'polypeptide(L)'
;MAPSAITGYIPQWWPRGPQEGRMGMKLNLLQSGNYPQRSNWIAALAHELGHICGLWHEHQRPDRDHYVRFNCEALKGYDQAKKISDREGHHTMDEICASGALAATYGFDMVAQYDTIEHIDPASDVQGQIWYWKQNYPYHDYDDNSIMCYSSNAHYWRKNDELLRVSLALWRDRLPDFVPPKEFTKDDLDNVYRVDKPSPKGVEGIKKLYPWGSDW
;
A
#
# COMPACT_ATOMS: atom_id res chain seq x y z
N MET A 1 15.33 12.49 2.29
CA MET A 1 14.06 11.84 1.92
C MET A 1 14.37 10.41 1.57
N ALA A 2 13.58 9.47 2.11
CA ALA A 2 13.64 8.04 1.84
C ALA A 2 13.61 7.76 0.32
N PRO A 3 13.99 6.56 -0.14
CA PRO A 3 13.61 6.10 -1.48
C PRO A 3 12.13 6.38 -1.67
N SER A 4 11.80 6.90 -2.83
CA SER A 4 10.43 7.14 -3.23
C SER A 4 10.36 7.07 -4.74
N ALA A 5 9.36 6.35 -5.23
CA ALA A 5 8.98 6.29 -6.62
C ALA A 5 7.53 6.72 -6.80
N ILE A 6 7.23 7.10 -8.03
CA ILE A 6 5.89 7.46 -8.48
C ILE A 6 5.50 6.50 -9.58
N THR A 7 4.31 5.91 -9.45
CA THR A 7 3.64 5.16 -10.50
C THR A 7 2.96 6.17 -11.44
N GLY A 8 3.15 6.03 -12.75
CA GLY A 8 2.24 6.63 -13.75
C GLY A 8 2.28 8.15 -14.03
N TYR A 9 2.92 9.03 -13.24
CA TYR A 9 2.95 10.48 -13.55
C TYR A 9 4.09 11.25 -12.84
N ILE A 10 4.79 12.18 -13.53
CA ILE A 10 5.77 13.11 -12.93
C ILE A 10 5.14 14.48 -12.62
N PRO A 11 5.16 14.96 -11.36
CA PRO A 11 4.67 16.28 -11.01
C PRO A 11 5.39 17.43 -11.76
N GLN A 12 4.64 18.48 -12.11
CA GLN A 12 5.16 19.63 -12.87
C GLN A 12 6.39 20.32 -12.25
N TRP A 13 6.57 20.23 -10.93
CA TRP A 13 7.69 20.82 -10.19
C TRP A 13 8.97 19.97 -10.18
N TRP A 14 8.98 18.79 -10.81
CA TRP A 14 10.16 17.94 -10.90
C TRP A 14 11.18 18.47 -11.92
N PRO A 15 12.51 18.37 -11.67
CA PRO A 15 13.51 18.79 -12.64
C PRO A 15 13.35 18.03 -13.96
N ARG A 16 12.83 18.71 -14.99
CA ARG A 16 12.49 18.28 -16.38
C ARG A 16 10.99 18.15 -16.76
N GLY A 17 10.05 18.54 -15.90
CA GLY A 17 8.66 18.80 -16.29
C GLY A 17 7.82 17.57 -16.72
N PRO A 18 6.58 17.80 -17.21
CA PRO A 18 5.52 16.79 -17.39
C PRO A 18 5.65 15.99 -18.70
N GLN A 19 6.84 15.49 -19.03
CA GLN A 19 6.96 14.60 -20.19
C GLN A 19 6.28 13.27 -19.87
N GLU A 20 5.25 12.94 -20.64
CA GLU A 20 4.51 11.68 -20.60
C GLU A 20 5.47 10.47 -20.50
N GLY A 21 5.09 9.45 -19.72
CA GLY A 21 5.74 8.13 -19.75
C GLY A 21 7.05 7.98 -19.00
N ARG A 22 7.39 8.84 -18.03
CA ARG A 22 8.57 8.62 -17.17
C ARG A 22 8.16 8.29 -15.74
N MET A 23 8.45 7.07 -15.30
CA MET A 23 8.47 6.75 -13.88
C MET A 23 9.71 7.40 -13.23
N GLY A 24 9.54 8.08 -12.11
CA GLY A 24 10.62 8.80 -11.41
C GLY A 24 11.02 8.09 -10.12
N MET A 25 12.32 7.84 -9.93
CA MET A 25 12.87 7.31 -8.68
C MET A 25 13.85 8.31 -8.08
N LYS A 26 13.69 8.62 -6.80
CA LYS A 26 14.64 9.43 -6.05
C LYS A 26 15.47 8.55 -5.13
N LEU A 27 16.78 8.53 -5.38
CA LEU A 27 17.74 7.83 -4.53
C LEU A 27 18.62 8.82 -3.78
N ASN A 28 18.69 8.66 -2.46
CA ASN A 28 19.65 9.37 -1.64
C ASN A 28 20.62 8.36 -1.01
N LEU A 29 21.83 8.26 -1.58
CA LEU A 29 22.86 7.33 -1.10
C LEU A 29 23.28 7.60 0.36
N LEU A 30 23.22 8.86 0.81
CA LEU A 30 23.55 9.22 2.20
C LEU A 30 22.53 8.65 3.20
N GLN A 31 21.31 8.31 2.75
CA GLN A 31 20.31 7.70 3.60
C GLN A 31 20.44 6.19 3.75
N SER A 32 21.34 5.53 3.03
CA SER A 32 21.63 4.11 3.26
C SER A 32 22.01 3.84 4.73
N GLY A 33 22.63 4.81 5.41
CA GLY A 33 22.93 4.76 6.84
C GLY A 33 21.73 4.91 7.79
N ASN A 34 20.54 5.31 7.30
CA ASN A 34 19.32 5.37 8.11
C ASN A 34 18.63 4.01 8.22
N TYR A 35 19.08 3.03 7.44
CA TYR A 35 18.57 1.67 7.47
C TYR A 35 19.42 0.84 8.44
N PRO A 36 18.82 0.03 9.32
CA PRO A 36 19.56 -0.77 10.30
C PRO A 36 20.59 -1.72 9.67
N GLN A 37 20.30 -2.21 8.46
CA GLN A 37 21.20 -3.06 7.70
C GLN A 37 21.13 -2.70 6.21
N ARG A 38 22.20 -2.99 5.47
CA ARG A 38 22.29 -2.78 4.02
C ARG A 38 21.20 -3.54 3.25
N SER A 39 20.82 -4.74 3.70
CA SER A 39 19.71 -5.52 3.14
C SER A 39 18.39 -4.75 3.22
N ASN A 40 18.13 -4.01 4.30
CA ASN A 40 16.94 -3.20 4.42
C ASN A 40 16.90 -2.07 3.37
N TRP A 41 18.04 -1.44 3.08
CA TRP A 41 18.15 -0.43 2.01
C TRP A 41 17.91 -1.05 0.63
N ILE A 42 18.51 -2.21 0.35
CA ILE A 42 18.32 -2.93 -0.93
C ILE A 42 16.85 -3.31 -1.12
N ALA A 43 16.19 -3.78 -0.06
CA ALA A 43 14.76 -4.09 -0.10
C ALA A 43 13.91 -2.84 -0.39
N ALA A 44 14.22 -1.70 0.23
CA ALA A 44 13.53 -0.45 -0.06
C ALA A 44 13.73 -0.02 -1.52
N LEU A 45 14.96 -0.12 -2.05
CA LEU A 45 15.23 0.14 -3.46
C LEU A 45 14.42 -0.79 -4.38
N ALA A 46 14.34 -2.08 -4.07
CA ALA A 46 13.56 -3.05 -4.84
C ALA A 46 12.06 -2.75 -4.79
N HIS A 47 11.53 -2.31 -3.64
CA HIS A 47 10.15 -1.82 -3.50
C HIS A 47 9.88 -0.63 -4.42
N GLU A 48 10.74 0.39 -4.39
CA GLU A 48 10.58 1.56 -5.29
C GLU A 48 10.68 1.17 -6.76
N LEU A 49 11.57 0.23 -7.11
CA LEU A 49 11.63 -0.31 -8.48
C LEU A 49 10.33 -1.04 -8.86
N GLY A 50 9.65 -1.69 -7.91
CA GLY A 50 8.31 -2.25 -8.11
C GLY A 50 7.30 -1.17 -8.53
N HIS A 51 7.28 -0.03 -7.84
CA HIS A 51 6.48 1.14 -8.25
C HIS A 51 6.87 1.66 -9.63
N ILE A 52 8.17 1.74 -9.95
CA ILE A 52 8.63 2.06 -11.30
C ILE A 52 8.09 1.06 -12.32
N CYS A 53 8.01 -0.23 -12.01
CA CYS A 53 7.43 -1.24 -12.90
C CYS A 53 5.88 -1.25 -12.91
N GLY A 54 5.22 -0.27 -12.29
CA GLY A 54 3.76 -0.16 -12.30
C GLY A 54 3.05 -0.98 -11.21
N LEU A 55 3.77 -1.51 -10.22
CA LEU A 55 3.15 -2.17 -9.08
C LEU A 55 2.70 -1.14 -8.05
N TRP A 56 1.46 -1.28 -7.58
CA TRP A 56 0.95 -0.59 -6.41
C TRP A 56 1.17 -1.40 -5.13
N HIS A 57 0.86 -0.83 -3.97
CA HIS A 57 0.92 -1.58 -2.74
C HIS A 57 -0.10 -2.73 -2.72
N GLU A 58 0.35 -3.91 -2.31
CA GLU A 58 -0.51 -5.11 -2.26
C GLU A 58 -1.69 -4.89 -1.31
N HIS A 59 -1.46 -4.20 -0.17
CA HIS A 59 -2.50 -3.92 0.82
C HIS A 59 -3.50 -2.86 0.37
N GLN A 60 -3.34 -2.22 -0.80
CA GLN A 60 -4.28 -1.24 -1.36
C GLN A 60 -5.17 -1.83 -2.46
N ARG A 61 -5.09 -3.15 -2.69
CA ARG A 61 -6.00 -3.83 -3.61
C ARG A 61 -7.48 -3.63 -3.18
N PRO A 62 -8.43 -3.52 -4.12
CA PRO A 62 -9.85 -3.43 -3.80
C PRO A 62 -10.41 -4.62 -3.03
N ASP A 63 -9.79 -5.81 -3.17
CA ASP A 63 -10.18 -7.05 -2.50
C ASP A 63 -9.37 -7.32 -1.22
N ARG A 64 -8.53 -6.38 -0.77
CA ARG A 64 -7.59 -6.59 0.33
C ARG A 64 -8.26 -6.96 1.65
N ASP A 65 -9.48 -6.50 1.92
CA ASP A 65 -10.17 -6.76 3.18
C ASP A 65 -10.54 -8.25 3.39
N HIS A 66 -10.53 -9.06 2.32
CA HIS A 66 -10.62 -10.53 2.42
C HIS A 66 -9.34 -11.17 2.97
N TYR A 67 -8.22 -10.44 3.00
CA TYR A 67 -6.90 -10.97 3.33
C TYR A 67 -6.24 -10.27 4.51
N VAL A 68 -6.39 -8.95 4.61
CA VAL A 68 -5.83 -8.13 5.66
C VAL A 68 -6.92 -7.37 6.40
N ARG A 69 -6.74 -7.23 7.71
CA ARG A 69 -7.46 -6.29 8.54
C ARG A 69 -6.74 -4.95 8.53
N PHE A 70 -7.38 -3.92 7.99
CA PHE A 70 -6.96 -2.54 8.15
C PHE A 70 -7.55 -1.92 9.43
N ASN A 71 -6.69 -1.36 10.28
CA ASN A 71 -7.09 -0.66 11.50
C ASN A 71 -6.80 0.84 11.38
N CYS A 72 -7.79 1.58 10.91
CA CYS A 72 -7.69 3.03 10.75
C CYS A 72 -7.39 3.76 12.07
N GLU A 73 -7.87 3.25 13.21
CA GLU A 73 -7.65 3.85 14.53
C GLU A 73 -6.17 3.85 14.96
N ALA A 74 -5.38 2.94 14.40
CA ALA A 74 -3.95 2.83 14.68
C ALA A 74 -3.13 3.95 14.01
N LEU A 75 -3.70 4.65 13.02
CA LEU A 75 -2.99 5.65 12.24
C LEU A 75 -2.84 6.96 13.01
N LYS A 76 -1.71 7.64 12.77
CA LYS A 76 -1.48 8.98 13.30
C LYS A 76 -2.49 9.95 12.66
N GLY A 77 -3.23 10.67 13.49
CA GLY A 77 -4.25 11.65 13.05
C GLY A 77 -5.68 11.21 13.34
N TYR A 78 -5.92 9.92 13.63
CA TYR A 78 -7.27 9.40 13.90
C TYR A 78 -8.02 10.16 15.00
N ASP A 79 -7.41 10.32 16.18
CA ASP A 79 -8.03 11.01 17.32
C ASP A 79 -8.46 12.46 17.00
N GLN A 80 -7.71 13.14 16.13
CA GLN A 80 -8.03 14.50 15.71
C GLN A 80 -9.18 14.49 14.71
N ALA A 81 -9.12 13.63 13.69
CA ALA A 81 -10.17 13.46 12.71
C ALA A 81 -11.51 13.10 13.38
N LYS A 82 -11.47 12.17 14.34
CA LYS A 82 -12.64 11.75 15.11
C LYS A 82 -13.29 12.91 15.86
N LYS A 83 -12.51 13.78 16.52
CA LYS A 83 -13.05 14.96 17.21
C LYS A 83 -13.75 15.94 16.26
N ILE A 84 -13.24 16.08 15.04
CA ILE A 84 -13.82 16.95 14.02
C ILE A 84 -15.11 16.31 13.49
N SER A 85 -15.07 15.02 13.15
CA SER A 85 -16.23 14.21 12.73
C SER A 85 -17.35 14.25 13.78
N ASP A 86 -17.05 13.97 15.06
CA ASP A 86 -18.02 13.98 16.16
C ASP A 86 -18.66 15.37 16.37
N ARG A 87 -17.90 16.45 16.14
CA ARG A 87 -18.36 17.83 16.30
C ARG A 87 -19.26 18.28 15.15
N GLU A 88 -18.90 17.92 13.92
CA GLU A 88 -19.55 18.42 12.71
C GLU A 88 -20.69 17.51 12.24
N GLY A 89 -20.58 16.20 12.48
CA GLY A 89 -21.63 15.22 12.18
C GLY A 89 -21.91 14.98 10.69
N HIS A 90 -21.06 15.50 9.78
CA HIS A 90 -21.24 15.32 8.34
C HIS A 90 -20.87 13.93 7.83
N HIS A 91 -19.80 13.35 8.38
CA HIS A 91 -19.25 12.04 7.98
C HIS A 91 -18.83 11.24 9.22
N THR A 92 -19.07 9.94 9.19
CA THR A 92 -18.62 8.96 10.17
C THR A 92 -17.14 8.62 9.99
N MET A 93 -16.50 8.05 11.02
CA MET A 93 -15.12 7.59 10.88
C MET A 93 -14.97 6.44 9.88
N ASP A 94 -15.99 5.61 9.69
CA ASP A 94 -15.94 4.55 8.67
C ASP A 94 -15.85 5.14 7.26
N GLU A 95 -16.65 6.18 6.96
CA GLU A 95 -16.58 6.90 5.68
C GLU A 95 -15.23 7.60 5.48
N ILE A 96 -14.72 8.26 6.53
CA ILE A 96 -13.42 8.94 6.52
C ILE A 96 -12.29 7.93 6.29
N CYS A 97 -12.33 6.78 6.95
CA CYS A 97 -11.30 5.74 6.83
C CYS A 97 -11.34 4.98 5.50
N ALA A 98 -12.46 5.01 4.78
CA ALA A 98 -12.60 4.39 3.47
C ALA A 98 -12.03 5.23 2.32
N SER A 99 -11.72 6.52 2.55
CA SER A 99 -11.27 7.43 1.49
C SER A 99 -10.14 8.35 1.94
N GLY A 100 -8.95 8.21 1.35
CA GLY A 100 -7.84 9.12 1.62
C GLY A 100 -8.15 10.57 1.25
N ALA A 101 -8.91 10.79 0.18
CA ALA A 101 -9.35 12.12 -0.25
C ALA A 101 -10.29 12.78 0.76
N LEU A 102 -11.27 12.04 1.28
CA LEU A 102 -12.15 12.53 2.35
C LEU A 102 -11.36 12.73 3.64
N ALA A 103 -10.51 11.79 4.02
CA ALA A 103 -9.67 11.90 5.22
C ALA A 103 -8.78 13.15 5.22
N ALA A 104 -8.26 13.54 4.04
CA ALA A 104 -7.48 14.77 3.89
C ALA A 104 -8.28 16.03 4.26
N THR A 105 -9.60 16.08 4.03
CA THR A 105 -10.43 17.24 4.45
C THR A 105 -10.53 17.36 5.98
N TYR A 106 -10.25 16.28 6.71
CA TYR A 106 -10.17 16.24 8.17
C TYR A 106 -8.73 16.35 8.70
N GLY A 107 -7.75 16.62 7.83
CA GLY A 107 -6.32 16.64 8.17
C GLY A 107 -5.75 15.26 8.52
N PHE A 108 -6.34 14.20 7.97
CA PHE A 108 -6.00 12.81 8.25
C PHE A 108 -5.36 12.12 7.02
N ASP A 109 -4.25 12.69 6.54
CA ASP A 109 -3.60 12.30 5.27
C ASP A 109 -3.07 10.86 5.24
N MET A 110 -2.86 10.24 6.41
CA MET A 110 -2.29 8.89 6.51
C MET A 110 -3.19 7.82 5.89
N VAL A 111 -4.50 8.07 5.77
CA VAL A 111 -5.45 7.12 5.16
C VAL A 111 -5.12 6.86 3.68
N ALA A 112 -4.57 7.84 2.96
CA ALA A 112 -4.20 7.67 1.54
C ALA A 112 -3.11 6.60 1.30
N GLN A 113 -2.38 6.20 2.34
CA GLN A 113 -1.41 5.09 2.27
C GLN A 113 -2.06 3.70 2.43
N TYR A 114 -3.35 3.65 2.75
CA TYR A 114 -4.11 2.46 3.10
C TYR A 114 -5.50 2.40 2.48
N ASP A 115 -5.96 3.40 1.73
CA ASP A 115 -7.27 3.28 1.08
C ASP A 115 -7.21 2.26 -0.07
N THR A 116 -8.39 1.77 -0.46
CA THR A 116 -8.58 0.84 -1.58
C THR A 116 -9.18 1.52 -2.80
N ILE A 117 -9.36 2.84 -2.73
CA ILE A 117 -9.86 3.64 -3.85
C ILE A 117 -8.88 3.52 -5.00
N GLU A 118 -9.41 3.43 -6.22
CA GLU A 118 -8.61 3.38 -7.43
C GLU A 118 -7.75 4.66 -7.55
N HIS A 119 -6.43 4.49 -7.57
CA HIS A 119 -5.47 5.58 -7.71
C HIS A 119 -5.26 5.97 -9.17
N ILE A 120 -6.36 6.17 -9.90
CA ILE A 120 -6.33 6.71 -11.25
C ILE A 120 -5.97 8.19 -11.13
N ASP A 121 -4.90 8.61 -11.82
CA ASP A 121 -4.58 10.03 -11.94
C ASP A 121 -5.65 10.73 -12.79
N PRO A 122 -6.52 11.58 -12.19
CA PRO A 122 -7.58 12.25 -12.93
C PRO A 122 -7.05 13.30 -13.90
N ALA A 123 -5.76 13.67 -13.79
CA ALA A 123 -5.08 14.60 -14.69
C ALA A 123 -4.35 13.89 -15.84
N SER A 124 -4.30 12.55 -15.86
CA SER A 124 -3.71 11.81 -16.96
C SER A 124 -4.66 11.75 -18.15
N ASP A 125 -4.19 12.23 -19.31
CA ASP A 125 -4.84 12.08 -20.61
C ASP A 125 -4.68 10.67 -21.19
N VAL A 126 -3.71 9.91 -20.69
CA VAL A 126 -3.55 8.49 -20.92
C VAL A 126 -4.47 7.74 -19.96
N GLN A 127 -5.61 7.28 -20.47
CA GLN A 127 -6.45 6.31 -19.76
C GLN A 127 -5.69 4.99 -19.61
N GLY A 128 -4.91 4.87 -18.53
CA GLY A 128 -4.40 3.59 -18.08
C GLY A 128 -5.57 2.66 -17.83
N GLN A 129 -5.49 1.43 -18.35
CA GLN A 129 -6.45 0.40 -17.99
C GLN A 129 -6.03 -0.22 -16.66
N ILE A 130 -6.97 -0.42 -15.74
CA ILE A 130 -6.70 -1.19 -14.54
C ILE A 130 -6.47 -2.65 -14.97
N TRP A 131 -5.27 -3.14 -14.71
CA TRP A 131 -4.93 -4.54 -14.92
C TRP A 131 -5.14 -5.31 -13.62
N TYR A 132 -6.36 -5.81 -13.43
CA TYR A 132 -6.64 -6.78 -12.37
C TYR A 132 -6.04 -8.12 -12.75
N TRP A 133 -4.86 -8.39 -12.22
CA TRP A 133 -4.23 -9.69 -12.40
C TRP A 133 -4.55 -10.60 -11.22
N LYS A 134 -5.36 -11.63 -11.49
CA LYS A 134 -5.53 -12.77 -10.59
C LYS A 134 -4.51 -13.86 -10.97
N GLN A 135 -3.58 -14.17 -10.09
CA GLN A 135 -2.56 -15.19 -10.31
C GLN A 135 -3.00 -16.58 -9.84
N ASN A 136 -3.81 -16.65 -8.78
CA ASN A 136 -4.07 -17.92 -8.07
C ASN A 136 -5.52 -18.08 -7.60
N TYR A 137 -6.46 -17.41 -8.27
CA TYR A 137 -7.89 -17.63 -8.04
C TYR A 137 -8.30 -19.06 -8.45
N PRO A 138 -9.16 -19.77 -7.68
CA PRO A 138 -9.84 -19.34 -6.45
C PRO A 138 -9.07 -19.65 -5.15
N TYR A 139 -7.83 -20.16 -5.21
CA TYR A 139 -7.15 -20.72 -4.04
C TYR A 139 -6.46 -19.69 -3.14
N HIS A 140 -5.68 -18.74 -3.68
CA HIS A 140 -5.06 -17.66 -2.88
C HIS A 140 -4.44 -16.56 -3.74
N ASP A 141 -5.21 -15.51 -4.06
CA ASP A 141 -4.78 -14.50 -5.03
C ASP A 141 -3.88 -13.40 -4.46
N TYR A 142 -4.04 -13.07 -3.17
CA TYR A 142 -3.19 -12.12 -2.47
C TYR A 142 -1.76 -12.65 -2.28
N ASP A 143 -0.78 -11.76 -2.35
CA ASP A 143 0.61 -12.06 -2.07
C ASP A 143 1.06 -11.51 -0.71
N ASP A 144 0.85 -12.30 0.35
CA ASP A 144 1.23 -11.95 1.72
C ASP A 144 2.73 -11.66 1.89
N ASN A 145 3.55 -12.17 0.95
CA ASN A 145 5.00 -11.99 0.93
C ASN A 145 5.44 -10.97 -0.13
N SER A 146 4.52 -10.14 -0.63
CA SER A 146 4.85 -9.08 -1.57
C SER A 146 5.77 -8.08 -0.90
N ILE A 147 6.86 -7.72 -1.58
CA ILE A 147 7.70 -6.59 -1.16
C ILE A 147 6.91 -5.28 -1.21
N MET A 148 5.78 -5.25 -1.92
CA MET A 148 4.85 -4.12 -2.02
C MET A 148 3.80 -4.09 -0.90
N CYS A 149 3.83 -5.01 0.07
CA CYS A 149 2.94 -4.97 1.22
C CYS A 149 3.62 -4.27 2.41
N TYR A 150 2.91 -3.37 3.07
CA TYR A 150 3.37 -2.78 4.32
C TYR A 150 3.33 -3.81 5.46
N SER A 151 4.26 -3.67 6.41
CA SER A 151 4.25 -4.49 7.63
C SER A 151 3.21 -3.98 8.64
N SER A 152 2.89 -4.79 9.65
CA SER A 152 1.90 -4.44 10.68
C SER A 152 2.17 -3.09 11.35
N ASN A 153 3.45 -2.75 11.48
CA ASN A 153 3.89 -1.54 12.19
C ASN A 153 4.20 -0.37 11.25
N ALA A 154 3.91 -0.48 9.95
CA ALA A 154 4.08 0.63 9.03
C ALA A 154 3.25 1.82 9.51
N HIS A 155 3.87 2.99 9.59
CA HIS A 155 3.26 4.25 10.04
C HIS A 155 2.56 4.19 11.41
N TYR A 156 2.78 3.14 12.19
CA TYR A 156 2.22 2.98 13.52
C TYR A 156 3.03 3.78 14.53
N TRP A 157 2.34 4.63 15.30
CA TRP A 157 3.00 5.63 16.13
C TRP A 157 3.06 5.25 17.62
N ARG A 158 2.43 4.14 18.05
CA ARG A 158 2.41 3.67 19.44
C ARG A 158 2.94 2.24 19.59
N LYS A 159 4.26 1.99 19.46
CA LYS A 159 4.91 0.66 19.61
C LYS A 159 4.14 -0.26 20.59
N ASN A 160 3.37 -1.18 20.03
CA ASN A 160 2.59 -2.16 20.76
C ASN A 160 2.48 -3.36 19.84
N ASP A 161 2.94 -4.49 20.32
CA ASP A 161 3.08 -5.72 19.54
C ASP A 161 1.75 -6.48 19.49
N GLU A 162 0.71 -5.90 20.09
CA GLU A 162 -0.64 -6.43 20.10
C GLU A 162 -1.27 -6.31 18.70
N LEU A 163 -1.54 -7.47 18.09
CA LEU A 163 -2.16 -7.63 16.76
C LEU A 163 -3.48 -6.86 16.59
N LEU A 164 -4.18 -6.54 17.68
CA LEU A 164 -5.42 -5.74 17.62
C LEU A 164 -5.17 -4.25 17.40
N ARG A 165 -3.94 -3.77 17.60
CA ARG A 165 -3.60 -2.33 17.59
C ARG A 165 -2.71 -1.91 16.44
N VAL A 166 -2.15 -2.85 15.69
CA VAL A 166 -1.37 -2.59 14.48
C VAL A 166 -2.26 -2.04 13.35
N SER A 167 -1.67 -1.33 12.39
CA SER A 167 -2.40 -0.75 11.25
C SER A 167 -2.84 -1.82 10.24
N LEU A 168 -2.04 -2.87 10.08
CA LEU A 168 -2.34 -4.03 9.24
C LEU A 168 -2.09 -5.32 10.00
N ALA A 169 -2.97 -6.30 9.80
CA ALA A 169 -2.78 -7.69 10.22
C ALA A 169 -3.35 -8.62 9.14
N LEU A 170 -2.82 -9.82 8.98
CA LEU A 170 -3.41 -10.84 8.10
C LEU A 170 -4.54 -11.54 8.82
N TRP A 171 -5.63 -11.85 8.13
CA TRP A 171 -6.60 -12.83 8.63
C TRP A 171 -5.99 -14.24 8.52
N ARG A 172 -6.11 -15.06 9.57
CA ARG A 172 -5.60 -16.44 9.53
C ARG A 172 -6.27 -17.28 8.46
N ASP A 173 -7.58 -17.17 8.35
CA ASP A 173 -8.42 -17.94 7.42
C ASP A 173 -8.63 -17.21 6.07
N ARG A 174 -7.78 -16.23 5.75
CA ARG A 174 -7.86 -15.44 4.51
C ARG A 174 -7.93 -16.30 3.26
N LEU A 175 -8.90 -15.99 2.41
CA LEU A 175 -9.13 -16.59 1.10
C LEU A 175 -9.85 -15.56 0.22
N PRO A 176 -9.88 -15.71 -1.13
CA PRO A 176 -10.52 -14.73 -2.00
C PRO A 176 -11.99 -14.41 -1.68
N ASP A 177 -12.73 -15.37 -1.13
CA ASP A 177 -14.14 -15.21 -0.76
C ASP A 177 -14.34 -15.14 0.77
N PHE A 178 -13.25 -14.97 1.54
CA PHE A 178 -13.32 -14.89 3.00
C PHE A 178 -14.04 -13.60 3.42
N VAL A 179 -15.11 -13.72 4.19
CA VAL A 179 -15.79 -12.56 4.77
C VAL A 179 -15.33 -12.41 6.21
N PRO A 180 -14.59 -11.33 6.55
CA PRO A 180 -14.13 -11.11 7.91
C PRO A 180 -15.29 -11.11 8.91
N PRO A 181 -15.15 -11.77 10.07
CA PRO A 181 -16.16 -11.75 11.09
C PRO A 181 -16.24 -10.36 11.74
N LYS A 182 -17.45 -9.96 12.17
CA LYS A 182 -17.66 -8.68 12.89
C LYS A 182 -16.95 -8.66 14.24
N GLU A 183 -16.93 -9.80 14.91
CA GLU A 183 -16.23 -10.00 16.18
C GLU A 183 -15.03 -10.91 15.94
N PHE A 184 -13.87 -10.51 16.42
CA PHE A 184 -12.63 -11.25 16.28
C PHE A 184 -11.71 -10.95 17.46
N THR A 185 -10.70 -11.78 17.60
CA THR A 185 -9.66 -11.71 18.62
C THR A 185 -8.29 -11.66 17.96
N LYS A 186 -7.24 -11.51 18.77
CA LYS A 186 -5.86 -11.62 18.28
C LYS A 186 -5.54 -13.00 17.70
N ASP A 187 -6.31 -14.03 18.05
CA ASP A 187 -6.09 -15.40 17.57
C ASP A 187 -6.65 -15.63 16.17
N ASP A 188 -7.38 -14.66 15.61
CA ASP A 188 -7.85 -14.68 14.22
C ASP A 188 -6.86 -13.97 13.28
N LEU A 189 -5.78 -13.42 13.84
CA LEU A 189 -4.86 -12.53 13.16
C LEU A 189 -3.42 -13.05 13.19
N ASP A 190 -2.69 -12.75 12.13
CA ASP A 190 -1.24 -12.91 12.03
C ASP A 190 -0.56 -11.57 11.71
N ASN A 191 0.73 -11.45 12.04
CA ASN A 191 1.51 -10.28 11.70
C ASN A 191 1.81 -10.24 10.20
N VAL A 192 1.71 -9.05 9.60
CA VAL A 192 2.35 -8.77 8.32
C VAL A 192 3.82 -8.43 8.59
N TYR A 193 4.72 -9.33 8.21
CA TYR A 193 6.15 -9.11 8.39
C TYR A 193 6.73 -8.30 7.25
N ARG A 194 7.78 -7.53 7.54
CA ARG A 194 8.53 -6.83 6.50
C ARG A 194 9.26 -7.85 5.63
N VAL A 195 9.00 -7.80 4.33
CA VAL A 195 9.68 -8.61 3.33
C VAL A 195 10.91 -7.86 2.82
N ASP A 196 12.03 -8.58 2.63
CA ASP A 196 13.31 -8.01 2.21
C ASP A 196 13.73 -8.36 0.77
N LYS A 197 12.89 -9.10 0.05
CA LYS A 197 13.13 -9.53 -1.33
C LYS A 197 11.82 -9.62 -2.14
N PRO A 198 11.85 -9.41 -3.46
CA PRO A 198 10.68 -9.66 -4.31
C PRO A 198 10.19 -11.11 -4.18
N SER A 199 8.88 -11.29 -4.08
CA SER A 199 8.26 -12.60 -4.11
C SER A 199 8.28 -13.20 -5.53
N PRO A 200 8.17 -14.53 -5.68
CA PRO A 200 7.97 -15.14 -6.99
C PRO A 200 6.72 -14.59 -7.73
N LYS A 201 5.66 -14.27 -6.97
CA LYS A 201 4.41 -13.71 -7.49
C LYS A 201 4.61 -12.30 -8.07
N GLY A 202 5.30 -11.43 -7.35
CA GLY A 202 5.66 -10.09 -7.85
C GLY A 202 6.53 -10.14 -9.11
N VAL A 203 7.47 -11.08 -9.19
CA VAL A 203 8.28 -11.30 -10.42
C VAL A 203 7.43 -11.76 -11.59
N GLU A 204 6.48 -12.68 -11.39
CA GLU A 204 5.54 -13.08 -12.44
C GLU A 204 4.63 -11.93 -12.89
N GLY A 205 4.19 -11.08 -11.95
CA GLY A 205 3.38 -9.90 -12.25
C GLY A 205 4.09 -8.94 -13.19
N ILE A 206 5.36 -8.63 -12.90
CA ILE A 206 6.18 -7.79 -13.79
C ILE A 206 6.36 -8.44 -15.17
N LYS A 207 6.61 -9.76 -15.24
CA LYS A 207 6.72 -10.47 -16.52
C LYS A 207 5.45 -10.44 -17.36
N LYS A 208 4.28 -10.36 -16.72
CA LYS A 208 2.99 -10.24 -17.40
C LYS A 208 2.70 -8.82 -17.86
N LEU A 209 3.06 -7.81 -17.04
CA LEU A 209 2.97 -6.40 -17.42
C LEU A 209 3.89 -6.07 -18.60
N TYR A 210 5.06 -6.69 -18.63
CA TYR A 210 6.05 -6.53 -19.69
C TYR A 210 6.37 -7.90 -20.29
N PRO A 211 5.56 -8.45 -21.21
CA PRO A 211 5.86 -9.72 -21.85
C PRO A 211 7.20 -9.59 -22.59
N TRP A 212 8.20 -10.32 -22.10
CA TRP A 212 9.54 -10.30 -22.67
C TRP A 212 9.47 -11.08 -23.98
N GLY A 213 9.42 -10.36 -25.11
CA GLY A 213 9.60 -10.98 -26.42
C GLY A 213 10.96 -11.70 -26.48
N SER A 214 11.01 -12.83 -27.19
CA SER A 214 12.27 -13.50 -27.53
C SER A 214 13.00 -12.82 -28.69
N ASP A 215 12.48 -11.70 -29.18
CA ASP A 215 13.03 -10.93 -30.29
C ASP A 215 13.95 -9.82 -29.75
N TRP A 216 15.19 -10.20 -29.43
CA TRP A 216 16.34 -9.30 -29.30
C TRP A 216 17.47 -9.80 -30.18
#